data_AF-A0A3B1DGN0-F1
#
_entry.id   AF-A0A3B1DGN0-F1
#
_cell.length_a   1.000
_cell.length_b   1.000
_cell.length_c   1.000
_cell.angle_alpha   90.00
_cell.angle_beta   90.00
_cell.angle_gamma   90.00
#
_symmetry.space_group_name_H-M   'P 1'
#
loop_
_entity.id
_entity.type
_entity.pdbx_description
1 polymer ?
#
loop_
_entity_poly.entity_id
_entity_poly.type
_entity_poly.pdbx_seq_one_letter_code
_entity_poly.pdbx_strand_id
1 'polypeptide(L)'
;ACLNCHVPHASSQAALQYDDPVAACMACHSGDDVETEEKPKAPINPAAPVFHTPKGEKEEPEKVKTPAPVASELRDHLPISHGPVKDAQCGACHEVHGSDHSRLLIANFTENFYEDFNEEAYALCLSCHDRNLLLEDHTWEATRFRDGEKNLHAFHVKGEQGRTCRACHNTHASKSPAMVRESSPYGQWMLPLNFEMTEFGGSCAPGCHKAATYTRSDPPEGFVLPNEEAAAHPPEAAPTTGNAAGETSETNED
;
A
#
# COMPACT_ATOMS: atom_id res chain seq x y z
N ALA A 1 12.02 0.97 24.85
CA ALA A 1 12.22 1.56 26.19
C ALA A 1 11.30 2.77 26.33
N CYS A 2 10.76 3.06 27.52
CA CYS A 2 9.76 4.12 27.73
C CYS A 2 10.26 5.51 27.30
N LEU A 3 11.55 5.77 27.54
CA LEU A 3 12.22 7.03 27.20
C LEU A 3 12.43 7.25 25.69
N ASN A 4 12.09 6.26 24.86
CA ASN A 4 12.11 6.42 23.41
C ASN A 4 10.92 7.28 22.93
N CYS A 5 9.85 7.36 23.72
CA CYS A 5 8.63 8.07 23.36
C CYS A 5 8.17 9.07 24.42
N HIS A 6 8.60 8.92 25.68
CA HIS A 6 8.22 9.80 26.79
C HIS A 6 9.42 10.53 27.39
N VAL A 7 9.21 11.77 27.84
CA VAL A 7 10.15 12.52 28.67
C VAL A 7 9.72 12.46 30.14
N PRO A 8 10.63 12.20 31.09
CA PRO A 8 10.24 11.92 32.47
C PRO A 8 9.86 13.15 33.31
N HIS A 9 10.20 14.38 32.87
CA HIS A 9 10.04 15.58 33.71
C HIS A 9 8.88 16.47 33.30
N ALA A 10 8.81 16.86 32.02
CA ALA A 10 7.74 17.70 31.52
C ALA A 10 7.71 17.62 30.00
N SER A 11 6.51 17.59 29.44
CA SER A 11 6.25 17.83 28.03
C SER A 11 5.05 18.75 27.88
N SER A 12 4.98 19.47 26.76
CA SER A 12 3.76 20.14 26.31
C SER A 12 2.71 19.16 25.74
N GLN A 13 3.08 17.89 25.55
CA GLN A 13 2.22 16.84 25.03
C GLN A 13 1.55 16.02 26.15
N ALA A 14 0.40 15.45 25.84
CA ALA A 14 -0.31 14.56 26.75
C ALA A 14 0.56 13.37 27.17
N ALA A 15 0.38 12.88 28.40
CA ALA A 15 1.11 11.74 28.95
C ALA A 15 2.65 11.86 28.87
N LEU A 16 3.19 13.08 28.84
CA LEU A 16 4.62 13.36 28.79
C LEU A 16 5.32 12.83 27.51
N GLN A 17 4.64 12.76 26.37
CA GLN A 17 5.28 12.37 25.11
C GLN A 17 6.40 13.34 24.69
N TYR A 18 7.46 12.83 24.07
CA TYR A 18 8.62 13.62 23.64
C TYR A 18 8.27 14.62 22.53
N ASP A 19 7.37 14.25 21.60
CA ASP A 19 6.93 15.07 20.46
C ASP A 19 5.46 14.76 20.12
N ASP A 20 4.92 15.40 19.07
CA ASP A 20 3.60 15.03 18.57
C ASP A 20 3.53 13.53 18.18
N PRO A 21 2.35 12.88 18.28
CA PRO A 21 2.23 11.43 18.14
C PRO A 21 2.77 10.87 16.82
N VAL A 22 2.69 11.63 15.72
CA VAL A 22 3.18 11.17 14.43
C VAL A 22 4.69 11.34 14.36
N ALA A 23 5.22 12.50 14.76
CA ALA A 23 6.67 12.74 14.82
C ALA A 23 7.40 11.70 15.68
N ALA A 24 6.83 11.32 16.82
CA ALA A 24 7.38 10.29 17.71
C ALA A 24 7.53 8.92 17.01
N CYS A 25 6.57 8.53 16.17
CA CYS A 25 6.64 7.27 15.40
C CYS A 25 7.65 7.37 14.26
N MET A 26 7.63 8.48 13.52
CA MET A 26 8.49 8.70 12.35
C MET A 26 9.97 8.91 12.72
N ALA A 27 10.27 9.20 14.00
CA ALA A 27 11.64 9.22 14.52
C ALA A 27 12.39 7.88 14.33
N CYS A 28 11.65 6.77 14.15
CA CYS A 28 12.21 5.45 13.84
C CYS A 28 11.65 4.84 12.55
N HIS A 29 10.38 5.12 12.22
CA HIS A 29 9.75 4.65 10.98
C HIS A 29 9.84 5.72 9.90
N SER A 30 10.99 5.82 9.23
CA SER A 30 11.15 6.70 8.08
C SER A 30 10.14 6.33 6.99
N GLY A 31 9.40 7.33 6.49
CA GLY A 31 8.37 7.16 5.46
C GLY A 31 8.93 6.90 4.07
N ASP A 32 9.97 6.07 3.93
CA ASP A 32 10.55 5.73 2.63
C ASP A 32 9.56 4.92 1.74
N ASP A 33 8.39 4.59 2.27
CA ASP A 33 7.22 4.04 1.57
C ASP A 33 6.19 5.11 1.14
N VAL A 34 6.48 6.40 1.33
CA VAL A 34 5.66 7.54 0.88
C VAL A 34 6.36 8.16 -0.32
N GLU A 35 5.90 7.80 -1.52
CA GLU A 35 6.43 8.37 -2.77
C GLU A 35 6.09 9.87 -2.85
N THR A 36 7.05 10.70 -2.45
CA THR A 36 7.11 12.11 -2.84
C THR A 36 8.01 12.22 -4.07
N GLU A 37 7.37 12.52 -5.21
CA GLU A 37 7.95 12.98 -6.48
C GLU A 37 8.98 12.05 -7.18
N GLU A 38 8.65 11.69 -8.42
CA GLU A 38 9.50 10.91 -9.33
C GLU A 38 10.90 11.52 -9.49
N LYS A 39 11.93 10.75 -9.14
CA LYS A 39 13.25 10.86 -9.79
C LYS A 39 13.38 9.71 -10.79
N PRO A 40 13.78 9.96 -12.05
CA PRO A 40 14.01 8.89 -13.00
C PRO A 40 15.15 8.00 -12.48
N LYS A 41 14.84 6.76 -12.10
CA LYS A 41 15.86 5.76 -11.79
C LYS A 41 16.54 5.37 -13.10
N ALA A 42 17.83 5.68 -13.20
CA ALA A 42 18.71 5.13 -14.23
C ALA A 42 18.59 3.59 -14.25
N PRO A 43 18.72 2.94 -15.41
CA PRO A 43 18.55 1.49 -15.52
C PRO A 43 19.58 0.77 -14.64
N ILE A 44 19.07 0.02 -13.67
CA ILE A 44 19.88 -0.79 -12.76
C ILE A 44 20.25 -2.07 -13.53
N ASN A 45 21.53 -2.19 -13.92
CA ASN A 45 22.05 -3.38 -14.57
C ASN A 45 22.46 -4.40 -13.47
N PRO A 46 21.82 -5.58 -13.36
CA PRO A 46 22.00 -6.48 -12.23
C PRO A 46 23.22 -7.39 -12.44
N ALA A 47 24.44 -6.85 -12.32
CA ALA A 47 25.65 -7.66 -12.24
C ALA A 47 26.84 -6.88 -11.63
N ALA A 48 26.82 -6.63 -10.31
CA ALA A 48 28.03 -6.53 -9.48
C ALA A 48 27.66 -6.47 -7.98
N PRO A 49 28.26 -7.29 -7.10
CA PRO A 49 28.10 -7.11 -5.66
C PRO A 49 29.00 -5.95 -5.18
N VAL A 50 28.40 -4.88 -4.66
CA VAL A 50 29.14 -3.79 -4.02
C VAL A 50 29.29 -4.10 -2.53
N PHE A 51 30.43 -4.65 -2.15
CA PHE A 51 30.87 -4.68 -0.75
C PHE A 51 31.30 -3.28 -0.34
N HIS A 52 30.56 -2.64 0.57
CA HIS A 52 31.03 -1.42 1.23
C HIS A 52 31.83 -1.79 2.48
N THR A 53 33.12 -1.45 2.49
CA THR A 53 33.93 -1.38 3.70
C THR A 53 33.68 -0.03 4.39
N PRO A 54 33.39 0.01 5.70
CA PRO A 54 33.21 1.28 6.38
C PRO A 54 34.58 1.89 6.68
N LYS A 55 34.86 3.06 6.10
CA LYS A 55 35.89 3.96 6.63
C LYS A 55 35.19 4.97 7.53
N GLY A 56 35.51 4.89 8.81
CA GLY A 56 35.05 5.87 9.79
C GLY A 56 35.83 7.17 9.67
N GLU A 57 35.09 8.27 9.59
CA GLU A 57 35.56 9.60 9.96
C GLU A 57 34.50 10.21 10.89
N LYS A 58 34.97 10.78 11.99
CA LYS A 58 34.16 11.43 13.00
C LYS A 58 33.92 12.87 12.55
N GLU A 59 32.69 13.23 12.24
CA GLU A 59 32.28 14.63 12.20
C GLU A 59 31.39 14.95 13.41
N GLU A 60 31.69 16.07 14.07
CA GLU A 60 30.92 16.66 15.16
C GLU A 60 29.52 17.08 14.67
N PRO A 61 28.48 17.03 15.51
CA PRO A 61 27.13 17.34 15.08
C PRO A 61 26.97 18.85 14.89
N GLU A 62 26.93 19.28 13.63
CA GLU A 62 26.31 20.55 13.27
C GLU A 62 24.82 20.50 13.64
N LYS A 63 24.31 21.59 14.24
CA LYS A 63 22.90 21.68 14.65
C LYS A 63 21.99 21.56 13.44
N VAL A 64 21.49 20.35 13.21
CA VAL A 64 20.38 20.08 12.29
C VAL A 64 19.20 20.91 12.75
N LYS A 65 18.80 21.88 11.93
CA LYS A 65 17.48 22.50 12.02
C LYS A 65 16.49 21.35 11.96
N THR A 66 15.71 21.16 13.02
CA THR A 66 14.65 20.17 13.10
C THR A 66 13.84 20.20 11.80
N PRO A 67 13.81 19.12 11.01
CA PRO A 67 12.89 19.06 9.88
C PRO A 67 11.47 19.24 10.42
N ALA A 68 10.60 19.88 9.63
CA ALA A 68 9.19 19.97 9.94
C ALA A 68 8.67 18.56 10.28
N PRO A 69 7.76 18.39 11.25
CA PRO A 69 7.27 17.08 11.61
C PRO A 69 6.68 16.43 10.37
N VAL A 70 7.13 15.21 10.07
CA VAL A 70 6.66 14.36 8.96
C VAL A 70 5.13 14.25 8.91
N ALA A 71 4.46 14.57 10.02
CA ALA A 71 3.02 14.72 10.15
C ALA A 71 2.37 15.80 9.27
N SER A 72 3.05 16.94 9.00
CA SER A 72 2.54 17.93 8.05
C SER A 72 2.76 17.44 6.62
N GLU A 73 3.93 16.88 6.33
CA GLU A 73 4.22 16.37 4.98
C GLU A 73 3.35 15.17 4.59
N LEU A 74 3.02 14.26 5.52
CA LEU A 74 2.11 13.14 5.25
C LEU A 74 0.68 13.62 4.97
N ARG A 75 0.22 14.69 5.64
CA ARG A 75 -1.11 15.31 5.43
C ARG A 75 -1.17 16.16 4.16
N ASP A 76 -0.07 16.82 3.83
CA ASP A 76 0.02 17.72 2.68
C ASP A 76 0.25 16.96 1.35
N HIS A 77 0.82 15.74 1.39
CA HIS A 77 1.12 14.94 0.18
C HIS A 77 0.22 13.70 -0.02
N LEU A 78 -0.49 13.21 1.01
CA LEU A 78 -1.45 12.10 0.92
C LEU A 78 -2.84 12.54 1.44
N PRO A 79 -3.68 13.15 0.59
CA PRO A 79 -4.89 13.83 1.04
C PRO A 79 -6.00 12.90 1.54
N ILE A 80 -5.92 11.60 1.21
CA ILE A 80 -6.97 10.63 1.53
C ILE A 80 -6.45 9.68 2.62
N SER A 81 -6.95 9.84 3.84
CA SER A 81 -6.53 9.05 5.01
C SER A 81 -7.73 8.46 5.75
N HIS A 82 -7.49 7.39 6.50
CA HIS A 82 -8.51 6.89 7.43
C HIS A 82 -8.84 7.94 8.50
N GLY A 83 -10.10 8.01 8.92
CA GLY A 83 -10.57 8.97 9.93
C GLY A 83 -9.66 9.05 11.17
N PRO A 84 -9.34 7.93 11.83
CA PRO A 84 -8.43 7.95 12.97
C PRO A 84 -7.04 8.51 12.67
N VAL A 85 -6.51 8.31 11.46
CA VAL A 85 -5.21 8.87 11.05
C VAL A 85 -5.31 10.37 10.84
N LYS A 86 -6.38 10.82 10.16
CA LYS A 86 -6.68 12.24 9.94
C LYS A 86 -6.81 13.01 11.25
N ASP A 87 -7.43 12.38 12.25
CA ASP A 87 -7.71 12.97 13.56
C ASP A 87 -6.59 12.71 14.60
N ALA A 88 -5.45 12.14 14.18
CA ALA A 88 -4.31 11.78 15.03
C ALA A 88 -4.64 10.81 16.19
N GLN A 89 -5.64 9.96 16.00
CA GLN A 89 -6.10 8.92 16.93
C GLN A 89 -5.43 7.57 16.61
N CYS A 90 -4.10 7.52 16.65
CA CYS A 90 -3.32 6.31 16.32
C CYS A 90 -3.71 5.10 17.19
N GLY A 91 -4.15 5.35 18.43
CA GLY A 91 -4.64 4.35 19.38
C GLY A 91 -5.91 3.63 18.95
N ALA A 92 -6.61 4.11 17.93
CA ALA A 92 -7.75 3.40 17.35
C ALA A 92 -7.35 2.12 16.62
N CYS A 93 -6.08 1.98 16.23
CA CYS A 93 -5.55 0.79 15.56
C CYS A 93 -4.33 0.18 16.27
N HIS A 94 -3.55 0.98 17.01
CA HIS A 94 -2.32 0.53 17.66
C HIS A 94 -2.36 0.58 19.19
N GLU A 95 -1.92 -0.48 19.86
CA GLU A 95 -1.58 -0.52 21.29
C GLU A 95 -0.08 -0.25 21.48
N VAL A 96 0.26 1.02 21.64
CA VAL A 96 1.65 1.52 21.62
C VAL A 96 2.53 1.02 22.76
N HIS A 97 1.96 0.43 23.81
CA HIS A 97 2.72 -0.15 24.92
C HIS A 97 3.01 -1.65 24.75
N GLY A 98 2.40 -2.31 23.76
CA GLY A 98 2.59 -3.72 23.49
C GLY A 98 1.29 -4.42 23.11
N SER A 99 1.32 -5.15 22.00
CA SER A 99 0.22 -6.00 21.56
C SER A 99 0.68 -7.43 21.31
N ASP A 100 -0.26 -8.37 21.43
CA ASP A 100 -0.10 -9.75 20.98
C ASP A 100 -0.18 -9.87 19.44
N HIS A 101 -0.58 -8.80 18.74
CA HIS A 101 -0.62 -8.74 17.28
C HIS A 101 0.61 -8.01 16.72
N SER A 102 0.99 -8.35 15.48
CA SER A 102 2.12 -7.73 14.82
C SER A 102 1.93 -6.21 14.69
N ARG A 103 3.04 -5.48 14.65
CA ARG A 103 3.05 -4.00 14.50
C ARG A 103 2.22 -3.27 15.56
N LEU A 104 2.11 -3.87 16.75
CA LEU A 104 1.39 -3.30 17.88
C LEU A 104 -0.10 -3.07 17.60
N LEU A 105 -0.75 -3.89 16.77
CA LEU A 105 -2.15 -3.67 16.39
C LEU A 105 -3.13 -4.12 17.49
N ILE A 106 -4.28 -3.45 17.66
CA ILE A 106 -5.26 -3.80 18.70
C ILE A 106 -6.07 -5.07 18.39
N ALA A 107 -6.00 -5.54 17.15
CA ALA A 107 -6.68 -6.74 16.67
C ALA A 107 -5.90 -7.29 15.46
N ASN A 108 -6.21 -8.53 15.08
CA ASN A 108 -5.52 -9.20 13.99
C ASN A 108 -5.75 -8.50 12.64
N PHE A 109 -4.66 -8.32 11.90
CA PHE A 109 -4.63 -7.86 10.52
C PHE A 109 -3.52 -8.61 9.81
N THR A 110 -3.89 -9.64 9.05
CA THR A 110 -2.93 -10.53 8.40
C THR A 110 -1.87 -9.76 7.61
N GLU A 111 -0.61 -10.22 7.70
CA GLU A 111 0.51 -9.66 6.94
C GLU A 111 0.60 -10.23 5.52
N ASN A 112 -0.15 -11.28 5.25
CA ASN A 112 -0.11 -12.00 3.98
C ASN A 112 -0.79 -11.20 2.86
N PHE A 113 -0.27 -11.34 1.65
CA PHE A 113 -0.91 -10.78 0.45
C PHE A 113 -2.16 -11.60 0.06
N TYR A 114 -2.03 -12.93 0.12
CA TYR A 114 -3.12 -13.88 -0.06
C TYR A 114 -3.44 -14.57 1.25
N GLU A 115 -4.73 -14.75 1.55
CA GLU A 115 -5.22 -15.44 2.73
C GLU A 115 -6.57 -16.08 2.39
N ASP A 116 -6.82 -17.28 2.90
CA ASP A 116 -8.15 -17.87 2.82
C ASP A 116 -9.11 -17.05 3.69
N PHE A 117 -10.30 -16.73 3.16
CA PHE A 117 -11.22 -15.88 3.89
C PHE A 117 -11.60 -16.48 5.24
N ASN A 118 -11.20 -15.75 6.28
CA ASN A 118 -11.63 -15.95 7.65
C ASN A 118 -11.74 -14.57 8.30
N GLU A 119 -12.82 -14.32 9.04
CA GLU A 119 -13.08 -12.98 9.57
C GLU A 119 -12.06 -12.53 10.62
N GLU A 120 -11.43 -13.50 11.30
CA GLU A 120 -10.38 -13.24 12.29
C GLU A 120 -9.13 -12.59 11.66
N ALA A 121 -8.75 -12.97 10.44
CA ALA A 121 -7.64 -12.35 9.71
C ALA A 121 -7.86 -10.86 9.38
N TYR A 122 -9.12 -10.40 9.43
CA TYR A 122 -9.54 -9.04 9.12
C TYR A 122 -10.13 -8.31 10.34
N ALA A 123 -10.02 -8.88 11.55
CA ALA A 123 -10.68 -8.41 12.75
C ALA A 123 -10.46 -6.92 13.03
N LEU A 124 -9.24 -6.41 12.77
CA LEU A 124 -8.94 -4.99 12.92
C LEU A 124 -9.78 -4.10 11.99
N CYS A 125 -9.92 -4.47 10.72
CA CYS A 125 -10.67 -3.66 9.77
C CYS A 125 -12.17 -3.73 10.09
N LEU A 126 -12.63 -4.93 10.47
CA LEU A 126 -14.03 -5.21 10.78
C LEU A 126 -14.49 -4.67 12.13
N SER A 127 -13.60 -4.07 12.94
CA SER A 127 -14.00 -3.34 14.14
C SER A 127 -14.74 -2.04 13.81
N CYS A 128 -14.55 -1.51 12.59
CA CYS A 128 -15.19 -0.28 12.12
C CYS A 128 -15.92 -0.44 10.78
N HIS A 129 -15.43 -1.28 9.87
CA HIS A 129 -16.06 -1.52 8.59
C HIS A 129 -17.11 -2.64 8.69
N ASP A 130 -18.25 -2.46 8.00
CA ASP A 130 -19.35 -3.43 8.01
C ASP A 130 -18.90 -4.78 7.45
N ARG A 131 -19.08 -5.86 8.22
CA ARG A 131 -18.73 -7.23 7.83
C ARG A 131 -19.46 -7.70 6.58
N ASN A 132 -20.65 -7.15 6.31
CA ASN A 132 -21.43 -7.49 5.12
C ASN A 132 -20.71 -7.11 3.81
N LEU A 133 -19.72 -6.21 3.84
CA LEU A 133 -18.86 -5.95 2.68
C LEU A 133 -18.08 -7.19 2.23
N LEU A 134 -17.88 -8.18 3.11
CA LEU A 134 -17.22 -9.45 2.81
C LEU A 134 -18.18 -10.64 2.80
N LEU A 135 -19.21 -10.63 3.67
CA LEU A 135 -20.10 -11.78 3.86
C LEU A 135 -21.13 -11.93 2.74
N GLU A 136 -21.66 -10.82 2.22
CA GLU A 136 -22.68 -10.84 1.17
C GLU A 136 -22.05 -10.98 -0.22
N ASP A 137 -22.37 -12.06 -0.93
CA ASP A 137 -21.92 -12.22 -2.32
C ASP A 137 -22.64 -11.26 -3.29
N HIS A 138 -23.85 -10.83 -2.92
CA HIS A 138 -24.68 -9.88 -3.65
C HIS A 138 -25.25 -8.82 -2.71
N THR A 139 -25.10 -7.53 -3.04
CA THR A 139 -25.52 -6.42 -2.19
C THR A 139 -25.74 -5.12 -2.98
N TRP A 140 -26.66 -4.29 -2.50
CA TRP A 140 -26.85 -2.92 -3.00
C TRP A 140 -26.27 -1.86 -2.07
N GLU A 141 -26.05 -2.22 -0.80
CA GLU A 141 -25.85 -1.28 0.30
C GLU A 141 -24.51 -1.50 1.01
N ALA A 142 -24.05 -2.74 1.15
CA ALA A 142 -22.86 -3.05 1.96
C ALA A 142 -21.56 -2.51 1.35
N THR A 143 -21.50 -2.26 0.04
CA THR A 143 -20.33 -1.66 -0.59
C THR A 143 -20.62 -0.91 -1.89
N ARG A 144 -19.72 0.02 -2.24
CA ARG A 144 -19.67 0.69 -3.54
C ARG A 144 -18.73 0.01 -4.54
N PHE A 145 -17.94 -0.97 -4.13
CA PHE A 145 -17.16 -1.78 -5.06
C PHE A 145 -17.97 -3.00 -5.48
N ARG A 146 -18.89 -2.79 -6.42
CA ARG A 146 -19.85 -3.79 -6.90
C ARG A 146 -20.20 -3.57 -8.36
N ASP A 147 -20.47 -4.66 -9.07
CA ASP A 147 -20.95 -4.66 -10.46
C ASP A 147 -22.42 -5.11 -10.47
N GLY A 148 -23.34 -4.17 -10.69
CA GLY A 148 -24.74 -4.32 -10.31
C GLY A 148 -24.83 -4.66 -8.82
N GLU A 149 -25.48 -5.78 -8.50
CA GLU A 149 -25.54 -6.33 -7.14
C GLU A 149 -24.32 -7.18 -6.77
N LYS A 150 -23.47 -7.61 -7.72
CA LYS A 150 -22.34 -8.50 -7.43
C LYS A 150 -21.31 -7.77 -6.57
N ASN A 151 -21.07 -8.27 -5.36
CA ASN A 151 -20.09 -7.69 -4.45
C ASN A 151 -18.66 -8.05 -4.88
N LEU A 152 -17.89 -7.05 -5.34
CA LEU A 152 -16.52 -7.28 -5.79
C LEU A 152 -15.51 -7.35 -4.64
N HIS A 153 -15.82 -6.83 -3.45
CA HIS A 153 -14.98 -7.10 -2.27
C HIS A 153 -15.05 -8.58 -1.89
N ALA A 154 -16.27 -9.12 -1.74
CA ALA A 154 -16.48 -10.54 -1.44
C ALA A 154 -15.82 -11.43 -2.50
N PHE A 155 -15.97 -11.11 -3.79
CA PHE A 155 -15.34 -11.85 -4.89
C PHE A 155 -13.81 -11.94 -4.75
N HIS A 156 -13.12 -10.83 -4.47
CA HIS A 156 -11.65 -10.82 -4.38
C HIS A 156 -11.12 -11.42 -3.08
N VAL A 157 -11.85 -11.25 -1.97
CA VAL A 157 -11.41 -11.72 -0.65
C VAL A 157 -11.73 -13.21 -0.44
N LYS A 158 -12.87 -13.69 -0.94
CA LYS A 158 -13.32 -15.09 -0.77
C LYS A 158 -12.98 -16.00 -1.96
N GLY A 159 -12.48 -15.44 -3.06
CA GLY A 159 -12.14 -16.21 -4.25
C GLY A 159 -10.90 -17.10 -4.08
N GLU A 160 -10.56 -17.86 -5.12
CA GLU A 160 -9.30 -18.58 -5.18
C GLU A 160 -8.12 -17.59 -5.11
N GLN A 161 -7.22 -17.82 -4.14
CA GLN A 161 -6.20 -16.84 -3.72
C GLN A 161 -6.83 -15.53 -3.21
N GLY A 162 -7.58 -15.61 -2.11
CA GLY A 162 -8.24 -14.47 -1.48
C GLY A 162 -7.27 -13.32 -1.23
N ARG A 163 -7.52 -12.16 -1.85
CA ARG A 163 -6.68 -10.96 -1.68
C ARG A 163 -7.06 -10.31 -0.35
N THR A 164 -6.07 -10.03 0.48
CA THR A 164 -6.30 -9.35 1.75
C THR A 164 -6.54 -7.85 1.56
N CYS A 165 -7.04 -7.14 2.57
CA CYS A 165 -7.27 -5.69 2.44
C CYS A 165 -5.99 -4.94 2.07
N ARG A 166 -4.81 -5.39 2.56
CA ARG A 166 -3.51 -4.81 2.21
C ARG A 166 -3.10 -5.04 0.76
N ALA A 167 -3.68 -6.00 0.06
CA ALA A 167 -3.38 -6.21 -1.36
C ALA A 167 -3.88 -5.03 -2.20
N CYS A 168 -4.89 -4.28 -1.72
CA CYS A 168 -5.48 -3.16 -2.44
C CYS A 168 -5.40 -1.83 -1.68
N HIS A 169 -5.50 -1.79 -0.36
CA HIS A 169 -5.65 -0.54 0.42
C HIS A 169 -4.43 -0.15 1.23
N ASN A 170 -4.09 1.13 1.23
CA ASN A 170 -3.20 1.72 2.23
C ASN A 170 -3.96 1.93 3.55
N THR A 171 -3.42 1.45 4.65
CA THR A 171 -4.05 1.54 5.97
C THR A 171 -3.86 2.90 6.64
N HIS A 172 -2.91 3.70 6.19
CA HIS A 172 -2.67 5.04 6.71
C HIS A 172 -3.29 6.11 5.81
N ALA A 173 -2.72 6.29 4.62
CA ALA A 173 -3.12 7.31 3.68
C ALA A 173 -2.72 6.95 2.24
N SER A 174 -3.43 7.50 1.26
CA SER A 174 -3.17 7.33 -0.17
C SER A 174 -3.44 8.63 -0.93
N LYS A 175 -2.94 8.70 -2.15
CA LYS A 175 -3.36 9.67 -3.16
C LYS A 175 -4.60 9.20 -3.92
N SER A 176 -4.83 7.89 -4.00
CA SER A 176 -5.90 7.31 -4.80
C SER A 176 -7.23 7.20 -4.02
N PRO A 177 -8.38 7.33 -4.72
CA PRO A 177 -9.71 7.22 -4.11
C PRO A 177 -9.90 5.94 -3.28
N ALA A 178 -10.72 6.04 -2.22
CA ALA A 178 -10.98 4.94 -1.29
C ALA A 178 -9.71 4.30 -0.68
N MET A 179 -8.62 5.07 -0.60
CA MET A 179 -7.33 4.64 -0.07
C MET A 179 -6.77 3.40 -0.77
N VAL A 180 -7.17 3.17 -2.02
CA VAL A 180 -6.55 2.13 -2.86
C VAL A 180 -5.09 2.55 -3.11
N ARG A 181 -4.17 1.59 -3.14
CA ARG A 181 -2.75 1.82 -3.40
C ARG A 181 -2.54 2.00 -4.89
N GLU A 182 -1.55 2.82 -5.26
CA GLU A 182 -1.10 2.91 -6.66
C GLU A 182 -0.42 1.61 -7.09
N SER A 183 0.36 1.02 -6.17
CA SER A 183 0.98 -0.28 -6.33
C SER A 183 0.99 -1.10 -5.04
N SER A 184 1.06 -2.42 -5.17
CA SER A 184 1.12 -3.35 -4.05
C SER A 184 2.35 -4.25 -4.13
N PRO A 185 3.04 -4.49 -3.00
CA PRO A 185 4.21 -5.35 -2.97
C PRO A 185 3.81 -6.80 -3.25
N TYR A 186 4.45 -7.41 -4.24
CA TYR A 186 4.25 -8.79 -4.64
C TYR A 186 5.61 -9.46 -4.88
N GLY A 187 6.13 -10.13 -3.85
CA GLY A 187 7.50 -10.66 -3.88
C GLY A 187 8.52 -9.53 -3.99
N GLN A 188 9.27 -9.50 -5.09
CA GLN A 188 10.26 -8.45 -5.40
C GLN A 188 9.71 -7.38 -6.35
N TRP A 189 8.44 -7.50 -6.77
CA TRP A 189 7.83 -6.60 -7.74
C TRP A 189 6.77 -5.71 -7.07
N MET A 190 6.70 -4.46 -7.48
CA MET A 190 5.60 -3.56 -7.14
C MET A 190 4.54 -3.64 -8.23
N LEU A 191 3.45 -4.33 -7.93
CA LEU A 191 2.33 -4.56 -8.85
C LEU A 191 1.47 -3.29 -8.94
N PRO A 192 1.43 -2.57 -10.07
CA PRO A 192 0.52 -1.43 -10.21
C PRO A 192 -0.93 -1.93 -10.25
N LEU A 193 -1.83 -1.24 -9.54
CA LEU A 193 -3.25 -1.58 -9.54
C LEU A 193 -4.01 -0.86 -10.67
N ASN A 194 -3.52 0.32 -11.09
CA ASN A 194 -4.16 1.16 -12.11
C ASN A 194 -5.67 1.33 -11.85
N PHE A 195 -6.01 1.63 -10.60
CA PHE A 195 -7.38 1.73 -10.16
C PHE A 195 -7.94 3.11 -10.49
N GLU A 196 -9.10 3.13 -11.13
CA GLU A 196 -9.84 4.35 -11.46
C GLU A 196 -11.27 4.24 -10.96
N MET A 197 -11.70 5.23 -10.17
CA MET A 197 -13.05 5.30 -9.64
C MET A 197 -13.86 6.36 -10.38
N THR A 198 -15.07 6.00 -10.81
CA THR A 198 -16.03 6.94 -11.42
C THR A 198 -17.27 7.07 -10.55
N GLU A 199 -18.19 7.96 -10.91
CA GLU A 199 -19.49 8.08 -10.24
C GLU A 199 -20.32 6.79 -10.36
N PHE A 200 -20.35 6.20 -11.56
CA PHE A 200 -21.19 5.05 -11.90
C PHE A 200 -20.52 3.70 -11.66
N GLY A 201 -19.19 3.67 -11.46
CA GLY A 201 -18.46 2.43 -11.34
C GLY A 201 -16.98 2.66 -11.15
N GLY A 202 -16.18 1.99 -11.97
CA GLY A 202 -14.73 2.18 -12.04
C GLY A 202 -14.05 1.09 -12.86
N SER A 203 -12.73 1.06 -12.79
CA SER A 203 -11.92 0.04 -13.42
C SER A 203 -10.63 -0.25 -12.66
N CYS A 204 -10.04 -1.39 -12.98
CA CYS A 204 -8.70 -1.75 -12.54
C CYS A 204 -7.96 -2.47 -13.67
N ALA A 205 -6.67 -2.25 -13.77
CA ALA A 205 -5.79 -2.98 -14.68
C ALA A 205 -4.55 -3.49 -13.93
N PRO A 206 -4.76 -4.40 -12.94
CA PRO A 206 -3.64 -4.96 -12.21
C PRO A 206 -2.90 -5.94 -13.12
N GLY A 207 -1.59 -6.11 -12.92
CA GLY A 207 -0.82 -7.15 -13.62
C GLY A 207 -1.26 -8.61 -13.34
N CYS A 208 -2.31 -8.84 -12.53
CA CYS A 208 -2.86 -10.17 -12.23
C CYS A 208 -3.94 -10.65 -13.21
N HIS A 209 -4.74 -9.75 -13.80
CA HIS A 209 -5.79 -10.10 -14.76
C HIS A 209 -5.93 -9.01 -15.82
N LYS A 210 -6.62 -9.30 -16.93
CA LYS A 210 -6.91 -8.28 -17.95
C LYS A 210 -7.67 -7.11 -17.33
N ALA A 211 -7.44 -5.89 -17.83
CA ALA A 211 -8.18 -4.72 -17.39
C ALA A 211 -9.69 -5.03 -17.33
N ALA A 212 -10.30 -4.67 -16.20
CA ALA A 212 -11.71 -4.94 -15.92
C ALA A 212 -12.39 -3.66 -15.50
N THR A 213 -13.61 -3.48 -15.98
CA THR A 213 -14.51 -2.40 -15.59
C THR A 213 -15.66 -2.97 -14.77
N TYR A 214 -16.31 -2.12 -13.98
CA TYR A 214 -17.51 -2.49 -13.23
C TYR A 214 -18.46 -1.30 -13.17
N THR A 215 -19.76 -1.60 -13.07
CA THR A 215 -20.83 -0.61 -13.12
C THR A 215 -21.82 -0.83 -11.98
N ARG A 216 -21.94 0.12 -11.05
CA ARG A 216 -22.94 0.09 -9.97
C ARG A 216 -24.35 0.45 -10.44
N SER A 217 -24.45 1.30 -11.45
CA SER A 217 -25.67 1.89 -12.00
C SER A 217 -25.43 2.29 -13.45
N ASP A 218 -26.46 2.26 -14.29
CA ASP A 218 -26.34 2.58 -15.71
C ASP A 218 -25.73 3.98 -15.93
N PRO A 219 -24.59 4.09 -16.63
CA PRO A 219 -24.01 5.37 -16.96
C PRO A 219 -24.82 6.06 -18.07
N PRO A 220 -24.74 7.40 -18.20
CA PRO A 220 -25.42 8.12 -19.27
C PRO A 220 -24.92 7.66 -20.65
N GLU A 221 -25.79 7.77 -21.66
CA GLU A 221 -25.48 7.38 -23.04
C GLU A 221 -24.21 8.08 -23.55
N GLY A 222 -23.28 7.31 -24.11
CA GLY A 222 -21.99 7.80 -24.63
C GLY A 222 -20.88 7.95 -23.58
N PHE A 223 -21.14 7.65 -22.29
CA PHE A 223 -20.08 7.56 -21.30
C PHE A 223 -19.28 6.26 -21.47
N VAL A 224 -17.95 6.40 -21.56
CA VAL A 224 -17.00 5.28 -21.68
C VAL A 224 -16.33 5.09 -20.33
N LEU A 225 -16.35 3.86 -19.81
CA LEU A 225 -15.69 3.56 -18.54
C LEU A 225 -14.16 3.55 -18.74
N PRO A 226 -13.39 4.04 -17.76
CA PRO A 226 -11.94 4.07 -17.91
C PRO A 226 -11.36 2.68 -18.13
N ASN A 227 -10.27 2.60 -18.88
CA ASN A 227 -9.57 1.36 -19.23
C ASN A 227 -10.33 0.38 -20.17
N GLU A 228 -11.36 0.83 -20.90
CA GLU A 228 -11.92 0.04 -22.01
C GLU A 228 -10.92 -0.14 -23.17
N GLU A 229 -10.04 0.84 -23.45
CA GLU A 229 -9.03 0.74 -24.52
C GLU A 229 -7.77 -0.07 -24.14
N ALA A 230 -7.38 -0.11 -22.87
CA ALA A 230 -6.23 -0.91 -22.41
C ALA A 230 -6.49 -2.43 -22.55
N ALA A 231 -7.76 -2.84 -22.55
CA ALA A 231 -8.17 -4.21 -22.87
C ALA A 231 -8.07 -4.52 -24.39
N ALA A 232 -8.17 -3.50 -25.25
CA ALA A 232 -8.08 -3.63 -26.70
C ALA A 232 -6.63 -3.58 -27.21
N HIS A 233 -5.75 -2.84 -26.51
CA HIS A 233 -4.33 -2.70 -26.82
C HIS A 233 -3.49 -2.79 -25.54
N PRO A 234 -3.09 -4.01 -25.11
CA PRO A 234 -2.13 -4.14 -24.02
C PRO A 234 -0.83 -3.43 -24.40
N PRO A 235 -0.12 -2.78 -23.45
CA PRO A 235 1.22 -2.28 -23.73
C PRO A 235 2.07 -3.44 -24.26
N GLU A 236 2.84 -3.20 -25.33
CA GLU A 236 3.76 -4.19 -25.88
C GLU A 236 4.55 -4.82 -24.74
N ALA A 237 4.55 -6.15 -24.68
CA ALA A 237 5.38 -6.89 -23.74
C ALA A 237 6.79 -6.33 -23.85
N ALA A 238 7.36 -5.91 -22.72
CA ALA A 238 8.77 -5.51 -22.67
C ALA A 238 9.58 -6.57 -23.42
N PRO A 239 10.46 -6.18 -24.36
CA PRO A 239 11.05 -7.10 -25.30
C PRO A 239 11.68 -8.26 -24.53
N THR A 240 11.18 -9.47 -24.79
CA THR A 240 11.81 -10.68 -24.29
C THR A 240 13.20 -10.71 -24.92
N THR A 241 14.23 -10.40 -24.15
CA THR A 241 15.60 -10.71 -24.54
C THR A 241 15.70 -12.23 -24.56
N GLY A 242 15.39 -12.80 -25.73
CA GLY A 242 15.53 -14.21 -26.00
C GLY A 242 16.98 -14.58 -25.74
N ASN A 243 17.19 -15.38 -24.69
CA ASN A 243 18.47 -16.01 -24.45
C ASN A 243 18.61 -17.12 -25.50
N ALA A 244 19.18 -16.78 -26.65
CA ALA A 244 19.60 -17.74 -27.64
C ALA A 244 20.81 -18.51 -27.07
N ALA A 245 20.53 -19.56 -26.31
CA ALA A 245 21.46 -20.65 -26.13
C ALA A 245 21.58 -21.37 -27.48
N GLY A 246 22.65 -21.07 -28.19
CA GLY A 246 23.10 -21.81 -29.37
C GLY A 246 24.37 -22.57 -29.03
N GLU A 247 24.27 -23.89 -29.11
CA GLU A 247 25.27 -24.90 -28.79
C GLU A 247 26.58 -24.82 -29.60
N THR A 248 27.67 -25.18 -28.93
CA THR A 248 28.83 -26.00 -29.35
C THR A 248 29.40 -25.85 -30.78
N SER A 249 30.71 -25.64 -30.88
CA SER A 249 31.66 -26.70 -31.33
C SER A 249 33.10 -26.20 -31.43
N GLU A 250 34.00 -27.10 -31.05
CA GLU A 250 35.46 -27.06 -31.21
C GLU A 250 35.90 -26.86 -32.67
N THR A 251 37.05 -26.22 -32.91
CA THR A 251 38.28 -26.81 -33.54
C THR A 251 39.21 -25.76 -34.18
N ASN A 252 40.49 -25.88 -33.78
CA ASN A 252 41.75 -25.80 -34.55
C ASN A 252 42.31 -24.53 -35.26
N GLU A 253 43.64 -24.39 -35.04
CA GLU A 253 44.74 -23.87 -35.89
C GLU A 253 44.71 -22.35 -36.22
N ASP A 254 45.74 -21.53 -35.99
CA ASP A 254 47.21 -21.68 -35.98
C ASP A 254 47.91 -20.89 -34.84
#